data_AF-A0A3D4Z2S2-F1
#
_entry.id   AF-A0A3D4Z2S2-F1
#
_cell.length_a   1.000
_cell.length_b   1.000
_cell.length_c   1.000
_cell.angle_alpha   90.00
_cell.angle_beta   90.00
_cell.angle_gamma   90.00
#
_symmetry.space_group_name_H-M   'P 1'
#
loop_
_entity.id
_entity.type
_entity.pdbx_description
1 polymer ?
#
loop_
_entity_poly.entity_id
_entity_poly.type
_entity_poly.pdbx_seq_one_letter_code
_entity_poly.pdbx_strand_id
1 'polypeptide(L)'
;MSRMKKITMTIPLYLHKQLQAQAYVEHRSLSAVIQDAARFYLNFKEWKIIQQEMAVKGRRLGLRSETSVNRLVHEFRLAEKILEDEVMEL
;
A
#
# COMPACT_ATOMS: atom_id res chain seq x y z
N MET A 1 -21.14 16.31 6.37
CA MET A 1 -21.79 15.26 5.56
C MET A 1 -20.88 14.91 4.39
N SER A 2 -20.32 13.70 4.35
CA SER A 2 -19.59 13.23 3.16
C SER A 2 -20.57 13.11 1.99
N ARG A 3 -20.27 13.74 0.84
CA ARG A 3 -21.10 13.65 -0.37
C ARG A 3 -20.95 12.25 -0.97
N MET A 4 -21.91 11.37 -0.71
CA MET A 4 -21.98 10.06 -1.37
C MET A 4 -22.73 10.18 -2.70
N LYS A 5 -22.21 9.51 -3.75
CA LYS A 5 -22.88 9.39 -5.05
C LYS A 5 -23.46 7.98 -5.18
N LYS A 6 -24.77 7.89 -5.48
CA LYS A 6 -25.42 6.61 -5.75
C LYS A 6 -24.95 6.05 -7.09
N ILE A 7 -24.60 4.77 -7.10
CA ILE A 7 -24.22 4.02 -8.30
C ILE A 7 -25.10 2.78 -8.40
N THR A 8 -25.45 2.39 -9.63
CA THR A 8 -26.12 1.12 -9.92
C THR A 8 -25.16 0.31 -10.77
N MET A 9 -24.92 -0.95 -10.40
CA MET A 9 -24.05 -1.87 -11.12
C MET A 9 -24.66 -3.26 -11.14
N THR A 10 -24.35 -4.02 -12.18
CA THR A 10 -24.70 -5.44 -12.29
C THR A 10 -23.45 -6.26 -12.02
N ILE A 11 -23.58 -7.29 -11.18
CA ILE A 11 -22.49 -8.22 -10.87
C ILE A 11 -22.97 -9.66 -11.04
N PRO A 12 -22.05 -10.62 -11.29
CA PRO A 12 -22.39 -12.03 -11.33
C PRO A 12 -23.02 -12.52 -10.01
N LEU A 13 -23.97 -13.44 -10.10
CA LEU A 13 -24.71 -13.94 -8.92
C LEU A 13 -23.79 -14.58 -7.87
N TYR A 14 -22.76 -15.31 -8.31
CA TYR A 14 -21.80 -15.92 -7.38
C TYR A 14 -21.07 -14.87 -6.54
N LEU A 15 -20.71 -13.74 -7.15
CA LEU A 15 -20.00 -12.66 -6.49
C LEU A 15 -20.92 -11.94 -5.50
N HIS A 16 -22.19 -11.73 -5.89
CA HIS A 16 -23.19 -11.17 -4.98
C HIS A 16 -23.34 -12.01 -3.71
N LYS A 17 -23.44 -13.35 -3.85
CA LYS A 17 -23.54 -14.27 -2.71
C LYS A 17 -22.32 -14.20 -1.79
N GLN A 18 -21.11 -14.14 -2.36
CA GLN A 18 -19.87 -14.02 -1.59
C GLN A 18 -19.80 -12.69 -0.81
N LEU A 19 -20.11 -11.57 -1.47
CA LEU A 19 -20.12 -10.26 -0.82
C LEU A 19 -21.17 -10.17 0.30
N GLN A 20 -22.34 -10.78 0.09
CA GLN A 20 -23.40 -10.84 1.09
C GLN A 20 -23.00 -11.70 2.31
N ALA A 21 -22.36 -12.85 2.08
CA ALA A 21 -21.82 -13.68 3.15
C ALA A 21 -20.75 -12.93 3.95
N GLN A 22 -19.84 -12.23 3.27
CA GLN A 22 -18.82 -11.41 3.93
C GLN A 22 -19.44 -10.28 4.77
N ALA A 23 -20.42 -9.57 4.21
CA ALA A 23 -21.14 -8.52 4.92
C ALA A 23 -21.83 -9.04 6.18
N TYR A 24 -22.39 -10.26 6.12
CA TYR A 24 -22.99 -10.92 7.28
C TYR A 24 -21.96 -11.24 8.37
N VAL A 25 -20.83 -11.84 8.00
CA VAL A 25 -19.73 -12.20 8.93
C VAL A 25 -19.14 -10.95 9.60
N GLU A 26 -18.97 -9.86 8.84
CA GLU A 26 -18.41 -8.62 9.36
C GLU A 26 -19.42 -7.73 10.11
N HIS A 27 -20.71 -8.11 10.14
CA HIS A 27 -21.80 -7.26 10.65
C HIS A 27 -21.85 -5.88 10.00
N ARG A 28 -21.63 -5.82 8.68
CA ARG A 28 -21.57 -4.57 7.90
C ARG A 28 -22.57 -4.58 6.74
N SER A 29 -22.83 -3.41 6.17
CA SER A 29 -23.66 -3.32 4.97
C SER A 29 -22.89 -3.83 3.74
N LEU A 30 -23.62 -4.36 2.75
CA LEU A 30 -23.05 -4.74 1.46
C LEU A 30 -22.33 -3.56 0.78
N SER A 31 -22.86 -2.34 0.93
CA SER A 31 -22.22 -1.13 0.40
C SER A 31 -20.88 -0.83 1.05
N ALA A 32 -20.70 -1.12 2.35
CA ALA A 32 -19.44 -0.92 3.05
C ALA A 32 -18.37 -1.91 2.56
N VAL A 33 -18.75 -3.18 2.39
CA VAL A 33 -17.85 -4.22 1.84
C VAL A 33 -17.43 -3.86 0.41
N ILE A 34 -18.37 -3.41 -0.43
CA ILE A 34 -18.05 -2.97 -1.80
C ILE A 34 -17.12 -1.75 -1.82
N GLN A 35 -17.34 -0.78 -0.92
CA GLN A 35 -16.46 0.38 -0.80
C GLN A 35 -15.04 -0.01 -0.40
N ASP A 36 -14.90 -0.95 0.54
CA ASP A 36 -13.58 -1.42 0.97
C ASP A 36 -12.88 -2.22 -0.12
N ALA A 37 -13.61 -3.07 -0.84
CA ALA A 37 -13.08 -3.76 -2.02
C ALA A 37 -12.60 -2.77 -3.10
N ALA A 38 -13.35 -1.69 -3.33
CA ALA A 38 -12.96 -0.64 -4.27
C ALA A 38 -11.70 0.12 -3.81
N ARG A 39 -11.63 0.49 -2.52
CA ARG A 39 -10.42 1.10 -1.94
C ARG A 39 -9.22 0.19 -2.07
N PHE A 40 -9.38 -1.09 -1.72
CA PHE A 40 -8.32 -2.09 -1.84
C PHE A 40 -7.83 -2.20 -3.28
N TYR A 41 -8.74 -2.28 -4.26
CA TYR A 41 -8.38 -2.36 -5.68
C TYR A 41 -7.58 -1.14 -6.16
N LEU A 42 -8.00 0.07 -5.76
CA LEU A 42 -7.30 1.30 -6.12
C LEU A 42 -5.91 1.37 -5.46
N ASN A 43 -5.84 1.16 -4.15
CA ASN A 43 -4.59 1.20 -3.40
C ASN A 43 -3.62 0.11 -3.87
N PHE A 44 -4.11 -1.11 -4.14
CA PHE A 44 -3.28 -2.20 -4.62
C PHE A 44 -2.62 -1.88 -5.97
N LYS A 45 -3.34 -1.18 -6.87
CA LYS A 45 -2.75 -0.71 -8.12
C LYS A 45 -1.65 0.32 -7.88
N GLU A 46 -1.88 1.28 -6.99
CA GLU A 46 -0.87 2.28 -6.62
C GLU A 46 0.39 1.60 -6.04
N TRP A 47 0.21 0.67 -5.09
CA TRP A 47 1.30 -0.11 -4.52
C TRP A 47 2.08 -0.89 -5.57
N LYS A 48 1.39 -1.50 -6.55
CA LYS A 48 2.04 -2.22 -7.64
C LYS A 48 2.88 -1.29 -8.53
N ILE A 49 2.39 -0.08 -8.80
CA ILE A 49 3.14 0.93 -9.56
C ILE A 49 4.39 1.35 -8.78
N ILE A 50 4.23 1.71 -7.51
CA ILE A 50 5.35 2.09 -6.63
C ILE A 50 6.38 0.97 -6.57
N GLN A 51 5.95 -0.28 -6.39
CA GLN A 51 6.83 -1.44 -6.35
C GLN A 51 7.62 -1.59 -7.65
N GLN A 52 6.97 -1.42 -8.81
CA GLN A 52 7.64 -1.51 -10.11
C GLN A 52 8.67 -0.39 -10.29
N GLU A 53 8.33 0.85 -9.93
CA GLU A 53 9.25 1.99 -9.99
C GLU A 53 10.45 1.80 -9.07
N MET A 54 10.21 1.37 -7.83
CA MET A 54 11.26 1.10 -6.85
C MET A 54 12.15 -0.07 -7.27
N ALA A 55 11.59 -1.11 -7.89
CA ALA A 55 12.38 -2.20 -8.45
C ALA A 55 13.29 -1.72 -9.60
N VAL A 56 12.82 -0.80 -10.46
CA VAL A 56 13.64 -0.20 -11.51
C VAL A 56 14.76 0.67 -10.92
N LYS A 57 14.45 1.54 -9.96
CA LYS A 57 15.43 2.39 -9.27
C LYS A 57 16.45 1.55 -8.51
N GLY A 58 16.01 0.56 -7.75
CA GLY A 58 16.87 -0.36 -7.01
C GLY A 58 17.84 -1.10 -7.92
N ARG A 59 17.38 -1.64 -9.05
CA ARG A 59 18.27 -2.27 -10.05
C ARG A 59 19.34 -1.32 -10.59
N ARG A 60 18.99 -0.05 -10.86
CA ARG A 60 19.96 0.97 -11.30
C ARG A 60 20.99 1.29 -10.22
N LEU A 61 20.59 1.25 -8.96
CA LEU A 61 21.45 1.45 -7.79
C LEU A 61 22.20 0.17 -7.34
N GLY A 62 22.11 -0.92 -8.09
CA GLY A 62 22.76 -2.19 -7.75
C GLY A 62 22.11 -2.96 -6.60
N LEU A 63 20.95 -2.51 -6.11
CA LEU A 63 20.16 -3.18 -5.07
C LEU A 63 19.38 -4.35 -5.69
N ARG A 64 19.98 -5.55 -5.62
CA ARG A 64 19.42 -6.79 -6.19
C ARG A 64 18.95 -7.79 -5.15
N SER A 65 19.28 -7.56 -3.88
CA SER A 65 18.86 -8.41 -2.77
C SER A 65 18.50 -7.58 -1.55
N GLU A 66 17.76 -8.21 -0.64
CA GLU A 66 17.44 -7.65 0.67
C GLU A 66 18.71 -7.29 1.46
N THR A 67 19.77 -8.09 1.34
CA THR A 67 21.07 -7.81 1.96
C THR A 67 21.67 -6.49 1.48
N SER A 68 21.56 -6.17 0.17
CA SER A 68 22.04 -4.91 -0.38
C SER A 68 21.26 -3.70 0.17
N VAL A 69 19.95 -3.86 0.34
CA VAL A 69 19.08 -2.82 0.91
C VAL A 69 19.43 -2.59 2.38
N ASN A 70 19.57 -3.66 3.16
CA ASN A 70 19.92 -3.57 4.58
C ASN A 70 21.27 -2.88 4.81
N ARG A 71 22.26 -3.18 3.95
CA ARG A 71 23.56 -2.50 4.01
C ARG A 71 23.41 -0.99 3.76
N LEU A 72 22.69 -0.60 2.72
CA LEU A 72 22.47 0.82 2.38
C LEU A 72 21.73 1.58 3.50
N VAL A 73 20.72 0.95 4.11
CA VAL A 73 19.99 1.55 5.25
C VAL A 73 20.91 1.72 6.46
N HIS A 74 21.77 0.73 6.74
CA HIS A 74 22.71 0.81 7.84
C HIS A 74 23.74 1.93 7.62
N GLU A 75 24.31 2.03 6.42
CA GLU A 75 25.23 3.09 6.02
C GLU A 75 24.57 4.48 6.16
N PHE A 76 23.32 4.62 5.71
CA PHE A 76 22.57 5.88 5.83
C PHE A 76 22.34 6.29 7.29
N ARG A 77 21.90 5.35 8.15
CA ARG A 77 21.68 5.62 9.59
C ARG A 77 22.97 6.02 10.31
N LEU A 78 24.10 5.41 9.95
CA LEU A 78 25.40 5.79 10.49
C LEU A 78 25.79 7.20 10.06
N ALA A 79 25.59 7.55 8.79
CA ALA A 79 25.89 8.88 8.28
C ALA A 79 25.00 9.96 8.91
N GLU A 80 23.70 9.68 9.12
CA GLU A 80 22.77 10.57 9.81
C GLU A 80 23.21 10.84 11.25
N LYS A 81 23.61 9.80 11.98
CA LYS A 81 24.11 9.94 13.34
C LYS A 81 25.41 10.76 13.42
N ILE A 82 26.34 10.55 12.48
CA ILE A 82 27.58 11.32 12.41
C ILE A 82 27.30 12.80 12.16
N LEU A 83 26.34 13.11 11.26
CA LEU A 83 25.92 14.49 11.00
C LEU A 83 25.24 15.14 12.21
N GLU A 84 24.42 14.40 12.96
CA GLU A 84 23.82 14.90 14.20
C GLU A 84 24.88 15.20 15.27
N ASP A 85 25.88 14.33 15.41
CA ASP A 85 26.97 14.50 16.36
C ASP A 85 27.87 15.71 15.96
N GLU A 86 28.17 15.91 14.67
CA GLU A 86 28.93 17.06 14.17
C GLU A 86 28.20 18.41 14.29
N VAL A 87 26.87 18.42 14.18
CA VAL A 87 26.05 19.63 14.33
C VAL A 87 25.85 20.02 15.80
N MET A 88 25.96 19.07 16.73
CA MET A 88 25.86 19.31 18.18
C MET A 88 27.19 19.76 18.83
N GLU A 89 28.31 19.64 18.12
CA GLU A 89 29.64 20.11 18.56
C GLU A 89 29.99 21.55 18.09
N LEU A 90 29.10 22.21 17.35
CA LEU A 90 29.20 23.62 16.91
C LEU A 90 28.30 24.56 17.74
#